data_AF-A0A0G1YHP8-F1
#
_entry.id   AF-A0A0G1YHP8-F1
#
_cell.length_a   1.000
_cell.length_b   1.000
_cell.length_c   1.000
_cell.angle_alpha   90.00
_cell.angle_beta   90.00
_cell.angle_gamma   90.00
#
_symmetry.space_group_name_H-M   'P 1'
#
loop_
_entity.id
_entity.type
_entity.pdbx_description
1 polymer ?
#
loop_
_entity_poly.entity_id
_entity_poly.type
_entity_poly.pdbx_seq_one_letter_code
_entity_poly.pdbx_strand_id
1 'polypeptide(L)'
;MRGTFVTLSGCLLLFGAGCGPIYQSESSPMTVTQASPASGKNVLELILQPQDAQFYVAAGWTGGMGSAPVVDPATGAPVLFAGAPIYFDESYAKEIEAKLPACYAGEPQIIVTANITLTKRTDINPSIPGAPEETYYEAVVNSLKDISVAAEPCS
;
A
#
# COMPACT_ATOMS: atom_id res chain seq x y z
N MET A 1 49.25 -49.86 -32.12
CA MET A 1 49.61 -48.42 -32.26
C MET A 1 49.70 -47.87 -30.83
N ARG A 2 50.91 -47.66 -30.27
CA ARG A 2 51.64 -46.36 -30.21
C ARG A 2 50.71 -45.22 -29.76
N GLY A 3 50.92 -44.44 -28.70
CA GLY A 3 51.97 -44.23 -27.70
C GLY A 3 51.46 -43.13 -26.74
N THR A 4 51.75 -43.20 -25.44
CA THR A 4 52.71 -42.34 -24.71
C THR A 4 52.18 -40.93 -24.32
N PHE A 5 52.09 -40.72 -22.99
CA PHE A 5 52.32 -39.52 -22.15
C PHE A 5 52.27 -38.10 -22.74
N VAL A 6 51.78 -37.14 -21.94
CA VAL A 6 52.61 -36.13 -21.20
C VAL A 6 51.71 -35.12 -20.47
N THR A 7 52.03 -34.89 -19.20
CA THR A 7 51.57 -33.78 -18.34
C THR A 7 52.58 -32.63 -18.44
N LEU A 8 52.14 -31.36 -18.53
CA LEU A 8 52.61 -30.18 -17.75
C LEU A 8 52.36 -28.84 -18.46
N SER A 9 52.06 -27.83 -17.63
CA SER A 9 52.45 -26.41 -17.69
C SER A 9 52.12 -25.55 -18.90
N GLY A 10 51.51 -24.39 -18.62
CA GLY A 10 51.52 -23.26 -19.54
C GLY A 10 50.67 -22.09 -19.08
N CYS A 11 51.13 -21.39 -18.04
CA CYS A 11 50.69 -20.03 -17.72
C CYS A 11 51.34 -19.06 -18.74
N LEU A 12 50.60 -18.19 -19.42
CA LEU A 12 50.98 -16.76 -19.54
C LEU A 12 49.95 -15.87 -20.26
N LEU A 13 49.90 -14.67 -19.70
CA LEU A 13 49.15 -13.44 -19.99
C LEU A 13 49.47 -12.80 -21.36
N LEU A 14 48.47 -12.11 -21.92
CA LEU A 14 48.63 -10.87 -22.72
C LEU A 14 47.39 -10.00 -22.45
N PHE A 15 47.43 -8.97 -21.59
CA PHE A 15 47.91 -7.59 -21.74
C PHE A 15 47.05 -6.64 -22.60
N GLY A 16 46.68 -5.51 -21.98
CA GLY A 16 46.41 -4.20 -22.60
C GLY A 16 44.95 -3.74 -22.48
N ALA A 17 44.61 -2.49 -22.16
CA ALA A 17 45.32 -1.29 -21.74
C ALA A 17 44.26 -0.25 -21.34
N GLY A 18 44.61 0.75 -20.51
CA GLY A 18 44.04 2.09 -20.63
C GLY A 18 43.20 2.65 -19.48
N CYS A 19 43.81 3.65 -18.81
CA CYS A 19 43.25 4.94 -18.36
C CYS A 19 42.26 5.00 -17.18
N GLY A 20 42.69 5.66 -16.10
CA GLY A 20 41.85 6.19 -15.01
C GLY A 20 41.01 7.42 -15.45
N PRO A 21 40.24 8.04 -14.53
CA PRO A 21 40.81 8.82 -13.44
C PRO A 21 40.11 8.69 -12.06
N ILE A 22 40.75 9.28 -11.04
CA ILE A 22 40.20 9.59 -9.71
C ILE A 22 39.35 10.86 -9.80
N TYR A 23 38.13 10.88 -9.24
CA TYR A 23 37.37 12.07 -8.77
C TYR A 23 36.20 11.55 -7.91
N GLN A 24 36.19 11.71 -6.58
CA GLN A 24 35.75 12.85 -5.75
C GLN A 24 34.29 12.73 -5.29
N SER A 25 34.11 12.91 -3.98
CA SER A 25 32.89 12.92 -3.18
C SER A 25 31.76 13.78 -3.77
N GLU A 26 30.53 13.29 -3.78
CA GLU A 26 29.35 14.13 -3.55
C GLU A 26 28.14 13.35 -3.02
N SER A 27 27.45 14.01 -2.11
CA SER A 27 26.24 13.67 -1.37
C SER A 27 25.06 13.21 -2.23
N SER A 28 24.19 12.38 -1.62
CA SER A 28 22.85 12.03 -2.11
C SER A 28 22.10 13.21 -2.72
N PRO A 29 21.18 12.92 -3.67
CA PRO A 29 19.80 12.97 -3.24
C PRO A 29 18.98 11.75 -3.67
N MET A 30 18.13 11.35 -2.73
CA MET A 30 16.88 10.61 -2.90
C MET A 30 16.47 10.33 -4.35
N THR A 31 16.58 9.08 -4.78
CA THR A 31 15.61 8.55 -5.74
C THR A 31 14.44 8.06 -4.92
N VAL A 32 13.50 8.96 -4.62
CA VAL A 32 12.12 8.54 -4.38
C VAL A 32 11.66 8.00 -5.72
N THR A 33 11.80 6.69 -5.92
CA THR A 33 10.96 6.02 -6.92
C THR A 33 9.55 6.17 -6.38
N GLN A 34 8.89 7.26 -6.77
CA GLN A 34 7.44 7.35 -6.73
C GLN A 34 6.94 6.20 -7.58
N ALA A 35 6.62 5.08 -6.94
CA ALA A 35 5.66 4.15 -7.49
C ALA A 35 4.34 4.92 -7.55
N SER A 36 4.15 5.66 -8.63
CA SER A 36 2.85 6.14 -9.05
C SER A 36 1.99 4.89 -9.24
N PRO A 37 0.89 4.72 -8.50
CA PRO A 37 -0.06 3.69 -8.81
C PRO A 37 -0.92 4.18 -9.96
N ALA A 38 -0.39 4.05 -11.18
CA ALA A 38 -1.15 4.22 -12.40
C ALA A 38 -1.99 2.96 -12.65
N SER A 39 -3.02 2.76 -11.85
CA SER A 39 -4.09 1.79 -12.13
C SER A 39 -5.19 2.06 -11.12
N GLY A 40 -6.29 2.69 -11.53
CA GLY A 40 -7.48 2.92 -10.70
C GLY A 40 -8.19 1.62 -10.30
N LYS A 41 -7.48 0.72 -9.62
CA LYS A 41 -7.93 -0.60 -9.21
C LYS A 41 -7.34 -0.91 -7.84
N ASN A 42 -8.18 -1.38 -6.93
CA ASN A 42 -7.74 -1.96 -5.66
C ASN A 42 -6.75 -3.11 -5.95
N VAL A 43 -5.53 -3.00 -5.42
CA VAL A 43 -4.55 -4.10 -5.35
C VAL A 43 -4.65 -4.76 -3.97
N LEU A 44 -5.89 -4.94 -3.50
CA LEU A 44 -6.21 -5.61 -2.24
C LEU A 44 -6.59 -7.05 -2.54
N GLU A 45 -5.82 -8.00 -2.03
CA GLU A 45 -6.19 -9.41 -2.06
C GLU A 45 -7.09 -9.71 -0.87
N LEU A 46 -8.17 -10.47 -1.09
CA LEU A 46 -9.11 -10.82 -0.03
C LEU A 46 -8.62 -12.07 0.72
N ILE A 47 -7.53 -11.90 1.48
CA ILE A 47 -6.86 -12.93 2.26
C ILE A 47 -6.57 -12.43 3.68
N LEU A 48 -6.41 -13.37 4.61
CA LEU A 48 -6.17 -13.08 6.03
C LEU A 48 -4.68 -12.89 6.36
N GLN A 49 -3.78 -13.28 5.46
CA GLN A 49 -2.34 -13.15 5.67
C GLN A 49 -1.88 -11.69 5.45
N PRO A 50 -0.75 -11.29 6.06
CA PRO A 50 -0.15 -9.99 5.79
C PRO A 50 0.13 -9.79 4.30
N GLN A 51 -0.23 -8.63 3.78
CA GLN A 51 -0.09 -8.30 2.36
C GLN A 51 0.21 -6.82 2.17
N ASP A 52 0.98 -6.52 1.12
CA ASP A 52 1.07 -5.16 0.62
C ASP A 52 -0.13 -4.87 -0.27
N ALA A 53 -0.95 -3.92 0.15
CA ALA A 53 -2.18 -3.58 -0.54
C ALA A 53 -2.22 -2.10 -0.89
N GLN A 54 -2.98 -1.81 -1.95
CA GLN A 54 -3.47 -0.48 -2.24
C GLN A 54 -4.97 -0.52 -2.40
N PHE A 55 -5.67 0.35 -1.69
CA PHE A 55 -7.13 0.37 -1.73
C PHE A 55 -7.71 1.77 -1.49
N TYR A 56 -8.95 1.95 -1.92
CA TYR A 56 -9.70 3.18 -1.75
C TYR A 56 -10.52 3.12 -0.47
N VAL A 57 -10.59 4.24 0.22
CA VAL A 57 -11.33 4.40 1.47
C VAL A 57 -12.29 5.58 1.32
N ALA A 58 -13.53 5.43 1.78
CA ALA A 58 -14.47 6.56 1.77
C ALA A 58 -14.16 7.53 2.91
N ALA A 59 -14.26 8.83 2.64
CA ALA A 59 -14.21 9.84 3.68
C ALA A 59 -15.52 9.91 4.46
N GLY A 60 -15.44 10.22 5.76
CA GLY A 60 -16.60 10.78 6.47
C GLY A 60 -17.62 9.79 7.05
N TRP A 61 -17.22 8.61 7.53
CA TRP A 61 -18.10 7.79 8.37
C TRP A 61 -17.67 7.88 9.83
N THR A 62 -18.33 8.76 10.58
CA THR A 62 -18.20 8.90 12.03
C THR A 62 -19.40 8.27 12.74
N GLY A 63 -19.13 7.29 13.60
CA GLY A 63 -20.11 6.72 14.53
C GLY A 63 -20.46 5.25 14.26
N GLY A 64 -20.04 4.38 15.17
CA GLY A 64 -20.45 2.98 15.23
C GLY A 64 -19.36 1.97 14.90
N MET A 65 -19.78 0.81 14.38
CA MET A 65 -18.92 -0.30 13.95
C MET A 65 -18.23 0.04 12.63
N GLY A 66 -16.89 0.10 12.63
CA GLY A 66 -16.11 0.31 11.42
C GLY A 66 -16.23 1.73 10.87
N SER A 67 -15.25 2.57 11.19
CA SER A 67 -15.09 3.86 10.50
C SER A 67 -14.26 3.66 9.23
N ALA A 68 -14.46 4.51 8.22
CA ALA A 68 -13.70 4.51 6.96
C ALA A 68 -13.77 3.18 6.14
N PRO A 69 -14.90 2.87 5.48
CA PRO A 69 -15.05 1.64 4.70
C PRO A 69 -14.09 1.61 3.50
N VAL A 70 -13.56 0.43 3.20
CA VAL A 70 -12.85 0.16 1.95
C VAL A 70 -13.87 0.06 0.83
N VAL A 71 -13.67 0.80 -0.26
CA VAL A 71 -14.65 0.94 -1.34
C VAL A 71 -14.09 0.56 -2.71
N ASP A 72 -14.98 0.18 -3.62
CA ASP A 72 -14.69 0.07 -5.04
C ASP A 72 -14.65 1.50 -5.64
N PRO A 73 -13.52 1.95 -6.22
CA PRO A 73 -13.39 3.29 -6.77
C PRO A 73 -14.32 3.59 -7.95
N ALA A 74 -14.83 2.57 -8.65
CA ALA A 74 -15.71 2.75 -9.79
C ALA A 74 -17.18 2.95 -9.39
N THR A 75 -17.59 2.37 -8.25
CA THR A 75 -19.00 2.37 -7.82
C THR A 75 -19.24 3.10 -6.49
N GLY A 76 -18.19 3.33 -5.70
CA GLY A 76 -18.28 3.81 -4.33
C GLY A 76 -18.82 2.77 -3.33
N ALA A 77 -19.15 1.55 -3.78
CA ALA A 77 -19.73 0.53 -2.93
C ALA A 77 -18.68 -0.09 -1.99
N PRO A 78 -19.05 -0.49 -0.75
CA PRO A 78 -18.15 -1.19 0.14
C PRO A 78 -17.63 -2.50 -0.45
N VAL A 79 -16.33 -2.75 -0.28
CA VAL A 79 -15.72 -4.02 -0.60
C VAL A 79 -16.08 -5.04 0.48
N LEU A 80 -16.53 -6.22 0.04
CA LEU A 80 -16.94 -7.31 0.93
C LEU A 80 -15.92 -8.45 0.89
N PHE A 81 -15.58 -9.00 2.05
CA PHE A 81 -14.85 -10.25 2.19
C PHE A 81 -15.71 -11.28 2.95
N ALA A 82 -15.88 -12.46 2.36
CA ALA A 82 -16.75 -13.50 2.90
C ALA A 82 -18.17 -13.00 3.29
N GLY A 83 -18.70 -12.05 2.52
CA GLY A 83 -20.03 -11.44 2.74
C GLY A 83 -20.10 -10.33 3.79
N ALA A 84 -18.97 -9.94 4.40
CA ALA A 84 -18.91 -8.87 5.39
C ALA A 84 -18.07 -7.68 4.89
N PRO A 85 -18.42 -6.43 5.28
CA PRO A 85 -17.69 -5.24 4.85
C PRO A 85 -16.29 -5.18 5.44
N ILE A 86 -15.39 -4.52 4.71
CA ILE A 86 -14.02 -4.24 5.16
C ILE A 86 -13.91 -2.75 5.53
N TYR A 87 -13.38 -2.46 6.71
CA TYR A 87 -13.10 -1.13 7.19
C TYR A 87 -11.60 -0.91 7.37
N PHE A 88 -11.16 0.30 7.10
CA PHE A 88 -9.79 0.70 7.34
C PHE A 88 -9.54 0.99 8.82
N ASP A 89 -8.31 0.78 9.26
CA ASP A 89 -7.86 1.03 10.63
C ASP A 89 -8.11 2.50 11.02
N GLU A 90 -9.00 2.69 11.98
CA GLU A 90 -9.48 4.00 12.41
C GLU A 90 -8.43 4.84 13.14
N SER A 91 -7.35 4.22 13.59
CA SER A 91 -6.24 4.93 14.23
C SER A 91 -5.59 5.97 13.30
N TYR A 92 -5.78 5.82 11.98
CA TYR A 92 -5.27 6.72 10.94
C TYR A 92 -6.25 7.82 10.51
N ALA A 93 -7.41 7.95 11.19
CA ALA A 93 -8.42 8.95 10.84
C ALA A 93 -7.84 10.37 10.84
N LYS A 94 -6.99 10.71 11.82
CA LYS A 94 -6.37 12.04 11.93
C LYS A 94 -5.38 12.33 10.80
N GLU A 95 -4.65 11.31 10.35
CA GLU A 95 -3.71 11.40 9.23
C GLU A 95 -4.45 11.66 7.91
N ILE A 96 -5.62 11.04 7.73
CA ILE A 96 -6.52 11.32 6.60
C ILE A 96 -7.06 12.75 6.69
N GLU A 97 -7.61 13.13 7.84
CA GLU A 97 -8.16 14.47 8.08
C GLU A 97 -7.15 15.59 7.80
N ALA A 98 -5.89 15.39 8.22
CA ALA A 98 -4.82 16.36 7.99
C ALA A 98 -4.44 16.55 6.51
N LYS A 99 -4.78 15.59 5.64
CA LYS A 99 -4.51 15.64 4.19
C LYS A 99 -5.69 16.15 3.38
N LEU A 100 -6.88 16.24 3.97
CA LEU A 100 -8.04 16.83 3.32
C LEU A 100 -7.84 18.35 3.17
N PRO A 101 -8.15 18.94 2.01
CA PRO A 101 -8.12 20.39 1.88
C PRO A 101 -9.22 21.01 2.75
N ALA A 102 -9.00 22.25 3.21
CA ALA A 102 -9.95 22.95 4.07
C ALA A 102 -11.34 23.13 3.44
N CYS A 103 -11.42 23.12 2.11
CA CYS A 103 -12.66 23.16 1.36
C CYS A 103 -12.53 22.26 0.13
N TYR A 104 -13.50 21.36 -0.06
CA TYR A 104 -13.64 20.55 -1.26
C TYR A 104 -15.12 20.41 -1.64
N ALA A 105 -15.35 20.21 -2.94
CA ALA A 105 -16.64 19.83 -3.49
C ALA A 105 -16.69 18.30 -3.69
N GLY A 106 -17.87 17.72 -3.49
CA GLY A 106 -18.08 16.28 -3.68
C GLY A 106 -17.37 15.41 -2.64
N GLU A 107 -17.24 14.12 -2.97
CA GLU A 107 -16.56 13.13 -2.14
C GLU A 107 -15.06 13.06 -2.50
N PRO A 108 -14.15 13.22 -1.54
CA PRO A 108 -12.72 13.10 -1.80
C PRO A 108 -12.35 11.62 -1.98
N GLN A 109 -11.42 11.35 -2.89
CA GLN A 109 -10.83 10.04 -3.10
C GLN A 109 -9.64 9.88 -2.15
N ILE A 110 -9.73 8.91 -1.24
CA ILE A 110 -8.63 8.55 -0.34
C ILE A 110 -8.07 7.22 -0.80
N ILE A 111 -6.77 7.19 -1.10
CA ILE A 111 -6.03 6.00 -1.51
C ILE A 111 -5.03 5.66 -0.43
N VAL A 112 -5.13 4.46 0.15
CA VAL A 112 -4.20 3.97 1.15
C VAL A 112 -3.27 2.95 0.50
N THR A 113 -1.97 3.09 0.74
CA THR A 113 -0.96 2.09 0.40
C THR A 113 -0.27 1.65 1.68
N ALA A 114 -0.40 0.37 2.04
CA ALA A 114 0.08 -0.14 3.31
C ALA A 114 0.35 -1.64 3.25
N ASN A 115 1.15 -2.13 4.19
CA ASN A 115 1.12 -3.52 4.57
C ASN A 115 -0.01 -3.72 5.59
N ILE A 116 -0.97 -4.59 5.32
CA ILE A 116 -2.15 -4.81 6.16
C ILE A 116 -2.37 -6.29 6.47
N THR A 117 -3.19 -6.55 7.48
CA THR A 117 -3.78 -7.85 7.78
C THR A 117 -5.30 -7.68 7.91
N LEU A 118 -6.09 -8.50 7.22
CA LEU A 118 -7.55 -8.50 7.43
C LEU A 118 -7.88 -9.28 8.70
N THR A 119 -8.48 -8.60 9.68
CA THR A 119 -8.88 -9.20 10.95
C THR A 119 -10.39 -9.23 11.06
N LYS A 120 -10.97 -10.41 11.31
CA LYS A 120 -12.41 -10.52 11.56
C LYS A 120 -12.74 -9.89 12.91
N ARG A 121 -13.76 -9.03 12.92
CA ARG A 121 -14.35 -8.41 14.10
C ARG A 121 -15.82 -8.74 14.18
N THR A 122 -16.34 -8.73 15.39
CA THR A 122 -17.74 -8.93 15.69
C THR A 122 -18.06 -8.02 16.86
N ASP A 123 -18.97 -7.07 16.65
CA ASP A 123 -19.29 -6.04 17.64
C ASP A 123 -20.75 -5.57 17.48
N ILE A 124 -21.22 -4.73 18.39
CA ILE A 124 -22.55 -4.11 18.36
C ILE A 124 -22.34 -2.62 18.11
N ASN A 125 -23.11 -2.02 17.21
CA ASN A 125 -23.00 -0.59 16.95
C ASN A 125 -23.52 0.20 18.17
N PRO A 126 -22.65 0.84 18.97
CA PRO A 126 -23.07 1.51 20.21
C PRO A 126 -23.89 2.77 19.94
N SER A 127 -23.85 3.30 18.71
CA SER A 127 -24.58 4.51 18.31
C SER A 127 -26.06 4.24 18.03
N ILE A 128 -26.48 2.97 17.90
CA ILE A 128 -27.86 2.58 17.62
C ILE A 128 -28.39 1.71 18.77
N PRO A 129 -29.32 2.23 19.60
CA PRO A 129 -29.90 1.45 20.70
C PRO A 129 -30.57 0.17 20.20
N GLY A 130 -30.15 -0.99 20.73
CA GLY A 130 -30.69 -2.30 20.34
C GLY A 130 -30.18 -2.81 18.98
N ALA A 131 -29.07 -2.27 18.47
CA ALA A 131 -28.43 -2.79 17.27
C ALA A 131 -28.10 -4.28 17.41
N PRO A 132 -28.28 -5.08 16.34
CA PRO A 132 -27.77 -6.44 16.33
C PRO A 132 -26.23 -6.44 16.38
N GLU A 133 -25.67 -7.56 16.81
CA GLU A 133 -24.25 -7.83 16.63
C GLU A 133 -23.98 -8.10 15.15
N GLU A 134 -22.98 -7.43 14.59
CA GLU A 134 -22.59 -7.58 13.18
C GLU A 134 -21.13 -8.02 13.06
N THR A 135 -20.83 -8.67 11.95
CA THR A 135 -19.47 -9.10 11.62
C THR A 135 -18.92 -8.23 10.52
N TYR A 136 -17.67 -7.81 10.67
CA TYR A 136 -16.91 -7.06 9.67
C TYR A 136 -15.45 -7.48 9.67
N TYR A 137 -14.70 -7.02 8.68
CA TYR A 137 -13.25 -7.15 8.65
C TYR A 137 -12.60 -5.78 8.84
N GLU A 138 -11.55 -5.74 9.62
CA GLU A 138 -10.70 -4.58 9.80
C GLU A 138 -9.39 -4.79 9.05
N ALA A 139 -9.03 -3.85 8.17
CA ALA A 139 -7.74 -3.79 7.51
C ALA A 139 -6.71 -3.16 8.45
N VAL A 140 -6.23 -3.97 9.41
CA VAL A 140 -5.25 -3.54 10.41
C VAL A 140 -3.92 -3.24 9.73
N VAL A 141 -3.38 -2.05 9.96
CA VAL A 141 -2.13 -1.61 9.31
C VAL A 141 -0.93 -2.12 10.09
N ASN A 142 -0.15 -3.00 9.46
CA ASN A 142 1.15 -3.43 9.99
C ASN A 142 2.23 -2.37 9.72
N SER A 143 2.18 -1.72 8.55
CA SER A 143 3.08 -0.63 8.17
C SER A 143 2.44 0.26 7.10
N LEU A 144 2.28 1.55 7.41
CA LEU A 144 1.77 2.54 6.46
C LEU A 144 2.86 2.99 5.51
N LYS A 145 2.58 2.98 4.18
CA LYS A 145 3.49 3.52 3.16
C LYS A 145 3.05 4.90 2.69
N ASP A 146 1.78 5.05 2.34
CA ASP A 146 1.21 6.33 1.92
C ASP A 146 -0.32 6.40 2.14
N ILE A 147 -0.81 7.63 2.31
CA ILE A 147 -2.23 8.00 2.21
C ILE A 147 -2.30 9.16 1.23
N SER A 148 -2.88 8.96 0.06
CA SER A 148 -3.08 10.01 -0.93
C SER A 148 -4.53 10.47 -0.88
N VAL A 149 -4.75 11.79 -0.97
CA VAL A 149 -6.08 12.39 -0.98
C VAL A 149 -6.21 13.25 -2.23
N ALA A 150 -7.20 12.95 -3.05
CA ALA A 150 -7.58 13.76 -4.21
C ALA A 150 -9.01 14.26 -4.00
N ALA A 151 -9.18 15.58 -4.00
CA ALA A 151 -10.48 16.22 -3.79
C ALA A 151 -10.65 17.38 -4.77
N GLU A 152 -11.88 17.59 -5.23
CA GLU A 152 -12.20 18.75 -6.07
C GLU A 152 -12.20 20.02 -5.19
N PRO A 153 -11.49 21.09 -5.57
CA PRO A 153 -11.50 22.33 -4.78
C PRO A 153 -12.88 22.98 -4.83
N CYS A 154 -13.26 23.69 -3.77
CA CYS A 154 -14.44 24.56 -3.80
C CYS A 154 -14.29 25.65 -4.87
N SER A 155 -15.40 25.92 -5.58
CA SER A 155 -15.52 27.04 -6.53
C SER A 155 -15.84 28.36 -5.85
#